data_AF-D3AU75-F1
#
_entry.id   AF-D3AU75-F1
#
_cell.length_a   1.000
_cell.length_b   1.000
_cell.length_c   1.000
_cell.angle_alpha   90.00
_cell.angle_beta   90.00
_cell.angle_gamma   90.00
#
_symmetry.space_group_name_H-M   'P 1'
#
loop_
_entity.id
_entity.type
_entity.pdbx_description
1 polymer ?
#
loop_
_entity_poly.entity_id
_entity_poly.type
_entity_poly.pdbx_seq_one_letter_code
_entity_poly.pdbx_strand_id
1 'polypeptide(L)'
;SDWTVVTFHHSIYSTASHESDNDIIQRRAELSPVFTELGIDVVLMGHDHVYTRSYMMNGTDPIIPEDGTVPESVTDPAEGEVLYVTANSASGSKYYSIHNKDFPYAAVMNQESTPNITNVEVTDKSFAITTYRTKDMSVVDTFAIYKDGYQPPESVIKSVSLGVGADESETMVTWYSDSKLPGKVQLVKKSDLANGVFPETAAEFAAEKESANEEGFFTNQAVIRGLESATEYAYRVGDGTAWSDVYDLTVQDYENGFNFLLAGDPQIGAGSTDTDIKGWQNTMETAMKAFPETSFLISAGDQVNTASNETQYAGYLSPKELLSLPAAVNVGNHDAGSSAY
;
A
#
# COMPACT_ATOMS: atom_id res chain seq x y z
N SER A 1 22.01 -7.69 16.53
CA SER A 1 23.15 -6.75 16.64
C SER A 1 22.62 -5.36 16.95
N ASP A 2 23.39 -4.51 17.64
CA ASP A 2 22.95 -3.13 17.93
C ASP A 2 22.93 -2.26 16.66
N TRP A 3 22.12 -1.20 16.65
CA TRP A 3 22.09 -0.19 15.59
C TRP A 3 23.03 0.97 15.91
N THR A 4 23.83 1.40 14.95
CA THR A 4 24.70 2.58 15.07
C THR A 4 24.23 3.67 14.12
N VAL A 5 23.79 4.79 14.69
CA VAL A 5 23.21 5.92 13.95
C VAL A 5 24.05 7.18 14.19
N VAL A 6 24.35 7.90 13.13
CA VAL A 6 25.00 9.22 13.19
C VAL A 6 24.01 10.30 12.80
N THR A 7 24.08 11.46 13.46
CA THR A 7 23.33 12.64 13.05
C THR A 7 24.20 13.88 13.06
N PHE A 8 24.03 14.73 12.05
CA PHE A 8 24.62 16.06 11.97
C PHE A 8 23.83 16.91 10.98
N HIS A 9 24.06 18.22 10.99
CA HIS A 9 23.17 19.16 10.31
C HIS A 9 23.28 19.11 8.77
N HIS A 10 24.49 19.19 8.21
CA HIS A 10 24.70 19.37 6.77
C HIS A 10 24.42 18.11 5.96
N SER A 11 23.61 18.23 4.92
CA SER A 11 23.30 17.15 3.97
C SER A 11 24.50 16.89 3.06
N ILE A 12 25.33 15.88 3.40
CA ILE A 12 26.46 15.53 2.52
C ILE A 12 26.00 14.95 1.20
N TYR A 13 24.76 14.45 1.09
CA TYR A 13 24.13 14.00 -0.15
C TYR A 13 23.02 14.94 -0.61
N SER A 14 23.31 16.25 -0.61
CA SER A 14 22.39 17.29 -1.04
C SER A 14 21.97 17.18 -2.50
N THR A 15 20.70 17.47 -2.79
CA THR A 15 20.13 17.51 -4.16
C THR A 15 19.66 18.91 -4.55
N ALA A 16 19.88 19.89 -3.68
CA ALA A 16 19.41 21.27 -3.83
C ALA A 16 20.57 22.27 -3.77
N SER A 17 20.35 23.46 -3.19
CA SER A 17 21.29 24.58 -3.28
C SER A 17 22.68 24.34 -2.70
N HIS A 18 22.84 23.32 -1.84
CA HIS A 18 24.09 23.03 -1.14
C HIS A 18 24.92 21.90 -1.78
N GLU A 19 24.43 21.27 -2.85
CA GLU A 19 25.09 20.13 -3.51
C GLU A 19 26.52 20.42 -3.98
N SER A 20 26.77 21.67 -4.39
CA SER A 20 28.05 22.10 -4.96
C SER A 20 28.91 22.89 -3.96
N ASP A 21 28.45 23.04 -2.72
CA ASP A 21 29.21 23.76 -1.70
C ASP A 21 30.49 23.00 -1.36
N ASN A 22 31.64 23.69 -1.37
CA ASN A 22 32.95 23.05 -1.19
C ASN A 22 33.05 22.24 0.11
N ASP A 23 32.42 22.73 1.18
CA ASP A 23 32.42 22.07 2.47
C ASP A 23 31.46 20.87 2.53
N ILE A 24 30.44 20.81 1.65
CA ILE A 24 29.59 19.62 1.46
C ILE A 24 30.35 18.55 0.67
N ILE A 25 31.00 18.93 -0.43
CA ILE A 25 31.84 18.02 -1.24
C ILE A 25 32.96 17.43 -0.39
N GLN A 26 33.67 18.27 0.38
CA GLN A 26 34.74 17.82 1.27
C GLN A 26 34.22 16.84 2.32
N ARG A 27 33.12 17.17 3.03
CA ARG A 27 32.55 16.29 4.05
C ARG A 27 32.06 14.98 3.48
N ARG A 28 31.48 14.96 2.27
CA ARG A 28 31.10 13.70 1.61
C ARG A 28 32.33 12.81 1.38
N ALA A 29 33.41 13.38 0.84
CA ALA A 29 34.62 12.64 0.53
C ALA A 29 35.35 12.12 1.80
N GLU A 30 35.29 12.87 2.90
CA GLU A 30 36.00 12.52 4.14
C GLU A 30 35.15 11.65 5.08
N LEU A 31 33.87 11.95 5.25
CA LEU A 31 33.02 11.29 6.26
C LEU A 31 32.41 9.99 5.75
N SER A 32 31.99 9.92 4.48
CA SER A 32 31.29 8.75 3.95
C SER A 32 32.13 7.47 4.06
N PRO A 33 33.42 7.46 3.64
CA PRO A 33 34.29 6.29 3.82
C PRO A 33 34.53 5.93 5.29
N VAL A 34 34.61 6.93 6.18
CA VAL A 34 34.79 6.71 7.62
C VAL A 34 33.54 6.06 8.23
N PHE A 35 32.35 6.47 7.81
CA PHE A 35 31.10 5.86 8.28
C PHE A 35 30.98 4.40 7.83
N THR A 36 31.41 4.08 6.61
CA THR A 36 31.55 2.69 6.14
C THR A 36 32.54 1.89 7.00
N GLU A 37 33.75 2.42 7.26
CA GLU A 37 34.76 1.74 8.09
C GLU A 37 34.27 1.50 9.53
N LEU A 38 33.50 2.42 10.08
CA LEU A 38 32.94 2.33 11.43
C LEU A 38 31.67 1.46 11.52
N GLY A 39 31.17 0.93 10.40
CA GLY A 39 29.94 0.13 10.39
C GLY A 39 28.70 0.92 10.81
N ILE A 40 28.62 2.20 10.44
CA ILE A 40 27.43 3.02 10.67
C ILE A 40 26.29 2.49 9.81
N ASP A 41 25.11 2.25 10.39
CA ASP A 41 23.95 1.77 9.64
C ASP A 41 23.23 2.93 8.91
N VAL A 42 23.01 4.04 9.64
CA VAL A 42 22.18 5.15 9.16
C VAL A 42 22.76 6.51 9.57
N VAL A 43 22.68 7.48 8.65
CA VAL A 43 23.06 8.87 8.86
C VAL A 43 21.86 9.79 8.60
N LEU A 44 21.44 10.53 9.64
CA LEU A 44 20.27 11.42 9.60
C LEU A 44 20.68 12.89 9.58
N MET A 45 20.22 13.63 8.56
CA MET A 45 20.66 14.99 8.22
C MET A 45 19.50 15.96 7.96
N GLY A 46 19.82 17.25 7.80
CA GLY A 46 18.88 18.32 7.44
C GLY A 46 19.50 19.33 6.48
N HIS A 47 19.47 20.63 6.82
CA HIS A 47 20.09 21.74 6.08
C HIS A 47 19.43 22.14 4.75
N ASP A 48 19.01 21.17 3.95
CA ASP A 48 18.62 21.42 2.56
C ASP A 48 17.15 21.72 2.34
N HIS A 49 16.28 21.58 3.35
CA HIS A 49 14.85 21.82 3.18
C HIS A 49 14.26 21.13 1.93
N VAL A 50 14.79 19.97 1.56
CA VAL A 50 14.31 19.05 0.51
C VAL A 50 14.50 17.65 1.05
N TYR A 51 13.54 16.75 0.78
CA TYR A 51 13.70 15.36 1.17
C TYR A 51 14.67 14.67 0.22
N THR A 52 15.65 13.94 0.76
CA THR A 52 16.51 13.06 -0.02
C THR A 52 16.84 11.82 0.77
N ARG A 53 16.54 10.65 0.20
CA ARG A 53 17.05 9.35 0.67
C ARG A 53 18.07 8.83 -0.35
N SER A 54 19.24 8.44 0.13
CA SER A 54 20.23 7.78 -0.72
C SER A 54 19.85 6.32 -1.01
N TYR A 55 20.48 5.72 -2.01
CA TYR A 55 20.66 4.26 -2.00
C TYR A 55 21.47 3.85 -0.76
N MET A 56 21.58 2.55 -0.47
CA MET A 56 22.66 2.10 0.40
C MET A 56 23.99 2.51 -0.23
N MET A 57 24.91 3.05 0.56
CA MET A 57 26.19 3.57 0.06
C MET A 57 27.33 2.77 0.65
N ASN A 58 28.29 2.40 -0.19
CA ASN A 58 29.60 1.91 0.25
C ASN A 58 30.64 3.01 0.02
N GLY A 59 31.06 3.69 1.08
CA GLY A 59 31.81 4.93 0.98
C GLY A 59 31.00 5.98 0.22
N THR A 60 31.49 6.40 -0.95
CA THR A 60 30.78 7.37 -1.83
C THR A 60 30.01 6.71 -2.97
N ASP A 61 30.10 5.38 -3.09
CA ASP A 61 29.55 4.64 -4.21
C ASP A 61 28.16 4.10 -3.87
N PRO A 62 27.12 4.42 -4.68
CA PRO A 62 25.77 3.93 -4.45
C PRO A 62 25.62 2.47 -4.87
N ILE A 63 24.92 1.69 -4.05
CA ILE A 63 24.52 0.31 -4.34
C ILE A 63 23.16 0.35 -5.02
N ILE A 64 23.18 0.36 -6.36
CA ILE A 64 21.98 0.42 -7.21
C ILE A 64 21.65 -0.99 -7.70
N PRO A 65 20.39 -1.46 -7.55
CA PRO A 65 19.96 -2.74 -8.11
C PRO A 65 20.21 -2.87 -9.62
N GLU A 66 20.56 -4.07 -10.09
CA GLU A 66 20.85 -4.32 -11.51
C GLU A 66 19.66 -4.06 -12.44
N ASP A 67 18.45 -4.24 -11.93
CA ASP A 67 17.19 -3.97 -12.63
C ASP A 67 16.79 -2.47 -12.62
N GLY A 68 17.58 -1.63 -11.94
CA GLY A 68 17.33 -0.20 -11.82
C GLY A 68 16.15 0.17 -10.92
N THR A 69 15.60 -0.79 -10.17
CA THR A 69 14.52 -0.52 -9.22
C THR A 69 15.01 0.33 -8.05
N VAL A 70 14.10 1.09 -7.45
CA VAL A 70 14.35 1.81 -6.19
C VAL A 70 13.84 0.92 -5.05
N PRO A 71 14.71 0.37 -4.19
CA PRO A 71 14.26 -0.50 -3.11
C PRO A 71 13.49 0.27 -2.03
N GLU A 72 12.43 -0.38 -1.53
CA GLU A 72 11.67 0.03 -0.33
C GLU A 72 12.21 -0.65 0.94
N SER A 73 13.07 -1.66 0.80
CA SER A 73 13.83 -2.23 1.93
C SER A 73 15.08 -2.97 1.47
N VAL A 74 15.96 -3.28 2.42
CA VAL A 74 17.10 -4.19 2.26
C VAL A 74 17.18 -5.15 3.45
N THR A 75 17.57 -6.40 3.20
CA THR A 75 17.84 -7.39 4.25
C THR A 75 19.32 -7.74 4.25
N ASP A 76 19.94 -7.69 5.43
CA ASP A 76 21.35 -7.99 5.64
C ASP A 76 22.26 -7.23 4.66
N PRO A 77 22.21 -5.88 4.63
CA PRO A 77 23.14 -5.11 3.81
C PRO A 77 24.58 -5.47 4.14
N ALA A 78 25.48 -5.34 3.16
CA ALA A 78 26.87 -5.72 3.36
C ALA A 78 27.54 -4.84 4.42
N GLU A 79 28.55 -5.37 5.10
CA GLU A 79 29.25 -4.64 6.15
C GLU A 79 29.80 -3.31 5.61
N GLY A 80 29.43 -2.21 6.27
CA GLY A 80 29.83 -0.86 5.90
C GLY A 80 28.93 -0.17 4.87
N GLU A 81 27.85 -0.81 4.42
CA GLU A 81 26.81 -0.13 3.64
C GLU A 81 25.95 0.78 4.54
N VAL A 82 25.85 2.05 4.17
CA VAL A 82 25.25 3.10 5.01
C VAL A 82 24.07 3.76 4.28
N LEU A 83 22.96 3.95 4.98
CA LEU A 83 21.82 4.75 4.50
C LEU A 83 21.98 6.21 4.91
N TYR A 84 21.75 7.15 3.99
CA TYR A 84 21.72 8.58 4.28
C TYR A 84 20.33 9.16 4.02
N VAL A 85 19.78 9.87 5.01
CA VAL A 85 18.48 10.53 4.89
C VAL A 85 18.60 12.00 5.28
N THR A 86 18.23 12.88 4.36
CA THR A 86 18.06 14.31 4.61
C THR A 86 16.56 14.61 4.71
N ALA A 87 16.13 15.06 5.89
CA ALA A 87 14.75 15.45 6.11
C ALA A 87 14.41 16.79 5.44
N ASN A 88 13.15 16.93 5.02
CA ASN A 88 12.60 18.18 4.47
C ASN A 88 12.26 19.20 5.58
N SER A 89 11.54 20.26 5.22
CA SER A 89 11.08 21.32 6.10
C SER A 89 9.96 20.87 7.03
N ALA A 90 10.23 20.81 8.34
CA ALA A 90 9.21 20.45 9.33
C ALA A 90 8.26 21.61 9.68
N SER A 91 8.76 22.85 9.65
CA SER A 91 7.96 24.06 9.95
C SER A 91 7.24 24.61 8.72
N GLY A 92 7.65 24.19 7.52
CA GLY A 92 7.24 24.79 6.26
C GLY A 92 7.76 26.21 6.02
N SER A 93 8.75 26.67 6.78
CA SER A 93 9.26 28.04 6.68
C SER A 93 10.13 28.29 5.45
N LYS A 94 10.71 27.24 4.87
CA LYS A 94 11.62 27.30 3.73
C LYS A 94 11.61 25.99 2.97
N TYR A 95 11.79 26.07 1.65
CA TYR A 95 11.90 24.95 0.72
C TYR A 95 12.95 25.28 -0.33
N TYR A 96 13.83 24.33 -0.68
CA TYR A 96 14.75 24.49 -1.81
C TYR A 96 14.32 23.63 -2.99
N SER A 97 14.51 24.17 -4.19
CA SER A 97 14.28 23.43 -5.42
C SER A 97 15.39 22.42 -5.66
N ILE A 98 15.01 21.21 -6.08
CA ILE A 98 15.94 20.21 -6.58
C ILE A 98 16.62 20.78 -7.82
N HIS A 99 17.95 20.69 -7.90
CA HIS A 99 18.69 21.12 -9.08
C HIS A 99 18.47 20.14 -10.24
N ASN A 100 18.33 20.65 -11.47
CA ASN A 100 18.10 19.83 -12.66
C ASN A 100 19.39 19.16 -13.16
N LYS A 101 19.82 18.10 -12.46
CA LYS A 101 20.98 17.28 -12.82
C LYS A 101 20.87 15.88 -12.22
N ASP A 102 21.73 14.99 -12.67
CA ASP A 102 21.78 13.62 -12.14
C ASP A 102 22.43 13.58 -10.76
N PHE A 103 21.76 12.88 -9.84
CA PHE A 103 22.23 12.59 -8.50
C PHE A 103 22.31 11.08 -8.31
N PRO A 104 23.39 10.42 -8.73
CA PRO A 104 23.46 8.96 -8.78
C PRO A 104 23.34 8.29 -7.40
N TYR A 105 23.56 9.04 -6.32
CA TYR A 105 23.37 8.59 -4.95
C TYR A 105 21.92 8.63 -4.47
N ALA A 106 21.05 9.44 -5.07
CA ALA A 106 19.71 9.67 -4.56
C ALA A 106 18.74 8.61 -5.09
N ALA A 107 18.22 7.78 -4.18
CA ALA A 107 17.17 6.82 -4.47
C ALA A 107 15.81 7.51 -4.56
N VAL A 108 15.54 8.45 -3.65
CA VAL A 108 14.31 9.25 -3.64
C VAL A 108 14.64 10.71 -3.37
N MET A 109 14.02 11.60 -4.14
CA MET A 109 14.06 13.04 -3.95
C MET A 109 12.63 13.59 -3.97
N ASN A 110 12.26 14.42 -2.99
CA ASN A 110 10.93 15.02 -2.97
C ASN A 110 10.97 16.48 -2.51
N GLN A 111 10.36 17.36 -3.31
CA GLN A 111 10.05 18.73 -2.93
C GLN A 111 8.67 19.15 -3.46
N GLU A 112 7.68 19.07 -2.59
CA GLU A 112 6.31 19.50 -2.89
C GLU A 112 5.93 20.81 -2.20
N SER A 113 6.89 21.46 -1.53
CA SER A 113 6.67 22.65 -0.71
C SER A 113 5.57 22.46 0.35
N THR A 114 5.46 21.24 0.86
CA THR A 114 4.56 20.83 1.95
C THR A 114 5.42 20.41 3.14
N PRO A 115 5.06 20.78 4.38
CA PRO A 115 5.84 20.37 5.53
C PRO A 115 5.82 18.85 5.71
N ASN A 116 6.95 18.28 6.11
CA ASN A 116 7.05 16.85 6.38
C ASN A 116 7.42 16.55 7.83
N ILE A 117 7.02 15.36 8.28
CA ILE A 117 7.53 14.72 9.49
C ILE A 117 8.08 13.35 9.11
N THR A 118 9.15 12.89 9.77
CA THR A 118 9.70 11.55 9.57
C THR A 118 9.57 10.76 10.86
N ASN A 119 8.92 9.60 10.78
CA ASN A 119 8.85 8.63 11.86
C ASN A 119 9.94 7.58 11.66
N VAL A 120 10.60 7.18 12.75
CA VAL A 120 11.65 6.16 12.74
C VAL A 120 11.28 5.09 13.77
N GLU A 121 11.09 3.86 13.31
CA GLU A 121 10.76 2.71 14.14
C GLU A 121 11.94 1.74 14.16
N VAL A 122 12.44 1.43 15.37
CA VAL A 122 13.63 0.60 15.56
C VAL A 122 13.29 -0.59 16.45
N THR A 123 13.63 -1.78 15.98
CA THR A 123 13.63 -3.03 16.76
C THR A 123 15.04 -3.63 16.72
N ASP A 124 15.27 -4.72 17.45
CA ASP A 124 16.56 -5.44 17.40
C ASP A 124 16.93 -5.94 15.99
N LYS A 125 15.95 -6.02 15.07
CA LYS A 125 16.11 -6.58 13.72
C LYS A 125 15.66 -5.67 12.58
N SER A 126 15.08 -4.49 12.87
CA SER A 126 14.60 -3.58 11.85
C SER A 126 14.88 -2.11 12.18
N PHE A 127 15.25 -1.34 11.17
CA PHE A 127 15.30 0.12 11.21
C PHE A 127 14.44 0.66 10.06
N ALA A 128 13.23 1.12 10.37
CA ALA A 128 12.25 1.59 9.39
C ALA A 128 12.07 3.10 9.48
N ILE A 129 12.07 3.77 8.34
CA ILE A 129 11.89 5.20 8.19
C ILE A 129 10.68 5.44 7.30
N THR A 130 9.73 6.24 7.76
CA THR A 130 8.62 6.69 6.92
C THR A 130 8.45 8.20 7.05
N THR A 131 8.48 8.89 5.91
CA THR A 131 8.27 10.33 5.83
C THR A 131 6.86 10.62 5.36
N TYR A 132 6.19 11.54 6.05
CA TYR A 132 4.79 11.89 5.81
C TYR A 132 4.64 13.38 5.50
N ARG A 133 3.64 13.70 4.69
CA ARG A 133 3.11 15.06 4.58
C ARG A 133 2.32 15.39 5.85
N THR A 134 2.61 16.50 6.50
CA THR A 134 1.90 16.86 7.76
C THR A 134 0.46 17.29 7.52
N LYS A 135 0.07 17.55 6.27
CA LYS A 135 -1.27 18.02 5.90
C LYS A 135 -2.33 16.95 6.06
N ASP A 136 -2.01 15.72 5.65
CA ASP A 136 -2.96 14.61 5.50
C ASP A 136 -2.36 13.26 5.91
N MET A 137 -1.13 13.23 6.43
CA MET A 137 -0.40 12.02 6.79
C MET A 137 -0.19 11.06 5.60
N SER A 138 -0.34 11.52 4.36
CA SER A 138 0.05 10.72 3.20
C SER A 138 1.58 10.54 3.15
N VAL A 139 2.03 9.37 2.69
CA VAL A 139 3.44 9.00 2.66
C VAL A 139 4.17 9.71 1.52
N VAL A 140 5.36 10.23 1.83
CA VAL A 140 6.33 10.76 0.87
C VAL A 140 7.29 9.66 0.44
N ASP A 141 7.82 8.90 1.39
CA ASP A 141 8.77 7.81 1.17
C ASP A 141 8.79 6.86 2.36
N THR A 142 9.15 5.61 2.11
CA THR A 142 9.38 4.58 3.12
C THR A 142 10.64 3.79 2.77
N PHE A 143 11.41 3.42 3.79
CA PHE A 143 12.53 2.52 3.64
C PHE A 143 12.82 1.75 4.93
N ALA A 144 13.17 0.47 4.81
CA ALA A 144 13.58 -0.34 5.96
C ALA A 144 14.90 -1.09 5.74
N ILE A 145 15.72 -1.16 6.78
CA ILE A 145 16.86 -2.08 6.87
C ILE A 145 16.47 -3.21 7.82
N TYR A 146 16.63 -4.45 7.37
CA TYR A 146 16.41 -5.65 8.17
C TYR A 146 17.74 -6.39 8.43
N LYS A 147 17.89 -6.97 9.63
CA LYS A 147 19.08 -7.73 10.05
C LYS A 147 18.74 -9.17 10.43
N ASP A 148 19.74 -10.04 10.39
CA ASP A 148 19.71 -11.45 10.78
C ASP A 148 18.66 -12.26 9.99
N GLY A 149 18.57 -12.00 8.68
CA GLY A 149 17.60 -12.64 7.78
C GLY A 149 16.14 -12.32 8.12
N TYR A 150 15.88 -11.30 8.95
CA TYR A 150 14.52 -10.92 9.30
C TYR A 150 13.76 -10.50 8.04
N GLN A 151 12.66 -11.20 7.81
CA GLN A 151 11.63 -10.76 6.88
C GLN A 151 10.52 -10.17 7.74
N PRO A 152 10.03 -8.96 7.44
CA PRO A 152 8.81 -8.48 8.06
C PRO A 152 7.72 -9.53 7.82
N PRO A 153 6.85 -9.81 8.79
CA PRO A 153 5.68 -10.63 8.51
C PRO A 153 4.94 -10.01 7.31
N GLU A 154 4.60 -10.84 6.33
CA GLU A 154 3.74 -10.38 5.21
C GLU A 154 2.51 -9.72 5.81
N SER A 155 2.23 -8.49 5.38
CA SER A 155 1.04 -7.77 5.80
C SER A 155 -0.18 -8.66 5.58
N VAL A 156 -0.97 -8.89 6.63
CA VAL A 156 -2.17 -9.70 6.54
C VAL A 156 -3.20 -8.92 5.76
N ILE A 157 -3.54 -9.39 4.56
CA ILE A 157 -4.64 -8.85 3.75
C ILE A 157 -5.85 -9.77 3.87
N LYS A 158 -7.02 -9.22 4.23
CA LYS A 158 -8.26 -9.99 4.39
C LYS A 158 -9.50 -9.16 4.06
N SER A 159 -10.65 -9.83 4.04
CA SER A 159 -11.96 -9.20 3.85
C SER A 159 -12.05 -8.34 2.60
N VAL A 160 -11.46 -8.80 1.49
CA VAL A 160 -11.54 -8.11 0.20
C VAL A 160 -12.98 -8.14 -0.30
N SER A 161 -13.53 -6.99 -0.66
CA SER A 161 -14.88 -6.87 -1.20
C SER A 161 -14.94 -5.87 -2.36
N LEU A 162 -15.85 -6.14 -3.30
CA LEU A 162 -16.15 -5.27 -4.42
C LEU A 162 -17.45 -4.50 -4.18
N GLY A 163 -17.40 -3.18 -4.36
CA GLY A 163 -18.54 -2.28 -4.36
C GLY A 163 -18.84 -1.76 -5.76
N VAL A 164 -20.11 -1.46 -6.03
CA VAL A 164 -20.48 -0.73 -7.27
C VAL A 164 -19.81 0.65 -7.31
N GLY A 165 -19.36 1.09 -8.49
CA GLY A 165 -18.80 2.43 -8.70
C GLY A 165 -19.86 3.51 -8.91
N ALA A 166 -19.41 4.72 -9.29
CA ALA A 166 -20.31 5.82 -9.62
C ALA A 166 -21.09 5.59 -10.92
N ASP A 167 -20.49 4.82 -11.85
CA ASP A 167 -21.06 4.38 -13.11
C ASP A 167 -20.49 3.00 -13.50
N GLU A 168 -20.89 2.48 -14.66
CA GLU A 168 -20.49 1.16 -15.17
C GLU A 168 -19.00 1.01 -15.51
N SER A 169 -18.26 2.12 -15.57
CA SER A 169 -16.81 2.13 -15.83
C SER A 169 -15.96 2.15 -14.55
N GLU A 170 -16.61 2.10 -13.38
CA GLU A 170 -15.96 2.14 -12.07
C GLU A 170 -16.39 0.98 -11.16
N THR A 171 -15.48 0.54 -10.28
CA THR A 171 -15.82 -0.32 -9.13
C THR A 171 -14.96 0.09 -7.93
N MET A 172 -15.50 -0.09 -6.73
CA MET A 172 -14.76 0.13 -5.50
C MET A 172 -14.19 -1.20 -5.00
N VAL A 173 -12.96 -1.20 -4.51
CA VAL A 173 -12.37 -2.34 -3.81
C VAL A 173 -12.04 -1.93 -2.40
N THR A 174 -12.57 -2.66 -1.42
CA THR A 174 -12.28 -2.45 0.00
C THR A 174 -11.59 -3.68 0.58
N TRP A 175 -10.60 -3.49 1.46
CA TRP A 175 -9.95 -4.60 2.17
C TRP A 175 -9.38 -4.16 3.51
N TYR A 176 -9.16 -5.13 4.39
CA TYR A 176 -8.40 -4.93 5.63
C TYR A 176 -6.94 -5.30 5.43
N SER A 177 -6.04 -4.48 5.99
CA SER A 177 -4.63 -4.78 6.09
C SER A 177 -4.03 -4.26 7.39
N ASP A 178 -3.11 -4.99 8.00
CA ASP A 178 -2.29 -4.50 9.12
C ASP A 178 -1.10 -3.63 8.67
N SER A 179 -0.95 -3.43 7.35
CA SER A 179 0.11 -2.60 6.79
C SER A 179 -0.03 -1.13 7.18
N LYS A 180 1.07 -0.55 7.66
CA LYS A 180 1.18 0.89 7.88
C LYS A 180 1.45 1.67 6.59
N LEU A 181 1.81 1.00 5.50
CA LEU A 181 2.03 1.63 4.20
C LEU A 181 0.69 1.98 3.50
N PRO A 182 0.67 2.92 2.54
CA PRO A 182 -0.53 3.24 1.80
C PRO A 182 -0.99 2.05 0.95
N GLY A 183 -2.28 1.73 0.99
CA GLY A 183 -2.86 0.71 0.13
C GLY A 183 -2.93 1.14 -1.33
N LYS A 184 -2.84 0.18 -2.25
CA LYS A 184 -3.08 0.36 -3.68
C LYS A 184 -3.68 -0.89 -4.30
N VAL A 185 -4.30 -0.72 -5.47
CA VAL A 185 -4.80 -1.80 -6.32
C VAL A 185 -4.03 -1.79 -7.62
N GLN A 186 -3.61 -2.97 -8.08
CA GLN A 186 -3.14 -3.18 -9.45
C GLN A 186 -4.23 -3.84 -10.27
N LEU A 187 -4.46 -3.33 -11.48
CA LEU A 187 -5.42 -3.85 -12.44
C LEU A 187 -4.73 -4.07 -13.79
N VAL A 188 -5.03 -5.19 -14.43
CA VAL A 188 -4.62 -5.46 -15.81
C VAL A 188 -5.76 -6.17 -16.56
N LYS A 189 -5.86 -5.97 -17.88
CA LYS A 189 -6.71 -6.84 -18.70
C LYS A 189 -6.23 -8.27 -18.55
N LYS A 190 -7.15 -9.21 -18.40
CA LYS A 190 -6.82 -10.61 -18.16
C LYS A 190 -5.99 -11.23 -19.30
N SER A 191 -6.15 -10.73 -20.53
CA SER A 191 -5.34 -11.09 -21.70
C SER A 191 -3.84 -10.77 -21.56
N ASP A 192 -3.50 -9.78 -20.74
CA ASP A 192 -2.14 -9.27 -20.60
C ASP A 192 -1.44 -9.83 -19.35
N LEU A 193 -2.15 -10.61 -18.53
CA LEU A 193 -1.60 -11.29 -17.36
C LEU A 193 -0.90 -12.58 -17.80
N ALA A 194 0.43 -12.61 -17.71
CA ALA A 194 1.23 -13.79 -18.06
C ALA A 194 1.67 -14.54 -16.79
N ASN A 195 1.27 -15.81 -16.66
CA ASN A 195 1.64 -16.68 -15.53
C ASN A 195 1.34 -16.09 -14.13
N GLY A 196 0.28 -15.29 -14.00
CA GLY A 196 -0.09 -14.63 -12.74
C GLY A 196 0.77 -13.41 -12.39
N VAL A 197 1.67 -12.99 -13.27
CA VAL A 197 2.56 -11.84 -13.06
C VAL A 197 1.96 -10.60 -13.71
N PHE A 198 1.80 -9.54 -12.91
CA PHE A 198 1.35 -8.23 -13.39
C PHE A 198 2.50 -7.54 -14.15
N PRO A 199 2.24 -7.01 -15.36
CA PRO A 199 3.25 -6.25 -16.10
C PRO A 199 3.50 -4.88 -15.45
N GLU A 200 4.64 -4.26 -15.76
CA GLU A 200 4.96 -2.88 -15.33
C GLU A 200 3.92 -1.84 -15.82
N THR A 201 3.18 -2.17 -16.89
CA THR A 201 2.12 -1.33 -17.45
C THR A 201 0.77 -1.52 -16.76
N ALA A 202 0.68 -2.33 -15.70
CA ALA A 202 -0.55 -2.48 -14.92
C ALA A 202 -1.00 -1.12 -14.37
N ALA A 203 -2.30 -0.86 -14.44
CA ALA A 203 -2.86 0.36 -13.88
C ALA A 203 -2.83 0.28 -12.34
N GLU A 204 -2.42 1.37 -11.69
CA GLU A 204 -2.40 1.48 -10.23
C GLU A 204 -3.43 2.50 -9.74
N PHE A 205 -4.19 2.12 -8.70
CA PHE A 205 -5.17 2.99 -8.04
C PHE A 205 -4.82 3.08 -6.55
N ALA A 206 -4.53 4.29 -6.07
CA ALA A 206 -4.25 4.51 -4.64
C ALA A 206 -5.53 4.32 -3.81
N ALA A 207 -5.38 3.76 -2.61
CA ALA A 207 -6.46 3.63 -1.64
C ALA A 207 -6.47 4.78 -0.64
N GLU A 208 -7.67 5.19 -0.26
CA GLU A 208 -7.89 5.91 0.99
C GLU A 208 -7.81 4.91 2.14
N LYS A 209 -7.15 5.31 3.24
CA LYS A 209 -6.87 4.42 4.37
C LYS A 209 -7.35 5.03 5.67
N GLU A 210 -8.06 4.23 6.46
CA GLU A 210 -8.55 4.59 7.79
C GLU A 210 -8.34 3.45 8.79
N SER A 211 -8.44 3.73 10.09
CA SER A 211 -8.37 2.67 11.11
C SER A 211 -9.61 1.76 11.00
N ALA A 212 -9.41 0.45 11.02
CA ALA A 212 -10.50 -0.51 11.02
C ALA A 212 -11.14 -0.64 12.41
N ASN A 213 -12.29 -1.31 12.48
CA ASN A 213 -12.91 -1.70 13.75
C ASN A 213 -12.09 -2.79 14.47
N GLU A 214 -11.37 -3.64 13.74
CA GLU A 214 -10.44 -4.61 14.30
C GLU A 214 -9.10 -3.93 14.68
N GLU A 215 -8.72 -4.03 15.96
CA GLU A 215 -7.50 -3.42 16.47
C GLU A 215 -6.26 -3.93 15.72
N GLY A 216 -5.40 -3.00 15.28
CA GLY A 216 -4.20 -3.29 14.52
C GLY A 216 -4.40 -3.38 13.00
N PHE A 217 -5.64 -3.31 12.51
CA PHE A 217 -5.95 -3.28 11.08
C PHE A 217 -6.38 -1.89 10.61
N PHE A 218 -6.20 -1.67 9.30
CA PHE A 218 -6.68 -0.52 8.56
C PHE A 218 -7.65 -0.98 7.48
N THR A 219 -8.72 -0.22 7.28
CA THR A 219 -9.55 -0.34 6.08
C THR A 219 -8.90 0.47 4.96
N ASN A 220 -8.80 -0.13 3.78
CA ASN A 220 -8.28 0.50 2.58
C ASN A 220 -9.37 0.43 1.52
N GLN A 221 -9.69 1.56 0.89
CA GLN A 221 -10.65 1.63 -0.19
C GLN A 221 -10.06 2.34 -1.40
N ALA A 222 -10.04 1.67 -2.55
CA ALA A 222 -9.65 2.26 -3.83
C ALA A 222 -10.81 2.22 -4.81
N VAL A 223 -10.88 3.23 -5.68
CA VAL A 223 -11.83 3.25 -6.79
C VAL A 223 -11.06 2.95 -8.08
N ILE A 224 -11.35 1.79 -8.66
CA ILE A 224 -10.88 1.39 -9.98
C ILE A 224 -11.73 2.11 -11.03
N ARG A 225 -11.06 2.65 -12.06
CA ARG A 225 -11.71 3.44 -13.12
C ARG A 225 -11.26 3.01 -14.50
N GLY A 226 -12.06 3.38 -15.51
CA GLY A 226 -11.73 3.12 -16.91
C GLY A 226 -11.95 1.65 -17.28
N LEU A 227 -12.92 1.00 -16.62
CA LEU A 227 -13.36 -0.34 -16.99
C LEU A 227 -14.10 -0.29 -18.32
N GLU A 228 -13.77 -1.22 -19.21
CA GLU A 228 -14.39 -1.36 -20.51
C GLU A 228 -15.53 -2.39 -20.44
N SER A 229 -16.63 -2.13 -21.16
CA SER A 229 -17.73 -3.08 -21.36
C SER A 229 -17.21 -4.43 -21.86
N ALA A 230 -17.87 -5.52 -21.44
CA ALA A 230 -17.59 -6.88 -21.91
C ALA A 230 -16.11 -7.29 -21.81
N THR A 231 -15.44 -6.91 -20.72
CA THR A 231 -14.00 -7.10 -20.53
C THR A 231 -13.69 -7.83 -19.23
N GLU A 232 -12.78 -8.79 -19.30
CA GLU A 232 -12.22 -9.47 -18.13
C GLU A 232 -10.91 -8.82 -17.71
N TYR A 233 -10.79 -8.58 -16.41
CA TYR A 233 -9.61 -8.05 -15.75
C TYR A 233 -9.13 -9.02 -14.67
N ALA A 234 -7.86 -8.86 -14.32
CA ALA A 234 -7.28 -9.41 -13.11
C ALA A 234 -6.85 -8.24 -12.20
N TYR A 235 -7.08 -8.37 -10.90
CA TYR A 235 -6.67 -7.37 -9.92
C TYR A 235 -6.05 -8.01 -8.69
N ARG A 236 -5.24 -7.22 -7.98
CA ARG A 236 -4.72 -7.56 -6.64
C ARG A 236 -4.63 -6.30 -5.80
N VAL A 237 -4.79 -6.45 -4.49
CA VAL A 237 -4.70 -5.35 -3.53
C VAL A 237 -3.47 -5.54 -2.65
N GLY A 238 -2.89 -4.46 -2.17
CA GLY A 238 -1.65 -4.53 -1.41
C GLY A 238 -1.11 -3.17 -1.03
N ASP A 239 0.13 -3.14 -0.59
CA ASP A 239 0.85 -1.91 -0.25
C ASP A 239 2.04 -1.61 -1.18
N GLY A 240 2.29 -2.47 -2.17
CA GLY A 240 3.46 -2.42 -3.06
C GLY A 240 4.51 -3.46 -2.70
N THR A 241 4.61 -3.84 -1.42
CA THR A 241 5.54 -4.85 -0.91
C THR A 241 4.85 -6.20 -0.68
N ALA A 242 3.66 -6.17 -0.08
CA ALA A 242 2.80 -7.29 0.15
C ALA A 242 1.55 -7.17 -0.73
N TRP A 243 1.16 -8.30 -1.33
CA TRP A 243 0.04 -8.37 -2.25
C TRP A 243 -0.87 -9.52 -1.88
N SER A 244 -2.17 -9.33 -2.09
CA SER A 244 -3.16 -10.41 -2.02
C SER A 244 -2.94 -11.46 -3.10
N ASP A 245 -3.73 -12.53 -3.03
CA ASP A 245 -4.00 -13.36 -4.20
C ASP A 245 -4.50 -12.51 -5.38
N VAL A 246 -4.36 -13.05 -6.59
CA VAL A 246 -4.89 -12.45 -7.81
C VAL A 246 -6.36 -12.85 -7.95
N TYR A 247 -7.21 -11.85 -8.09
CA TYR A 247 -8.65 -12.00 -8.25
C TYR A 247 -9.08 -11.64 -9.67
N ASP A 248 -10.19 -12.23 -10.10
CA ASP A 248 -10.82 -11.93 -11.37
C ASP A 248 -11.88 -10.83 -11.19
N LEU A 249 -12.00 -9.94 -12.17
CA LEU A 249 -13.08 -8.98 -12.28
C LEU A 249 -13.66 -9.06 -13.69
N THR A 250 -14.94 -9.41 -13.81
CA THR A 250 -15.64 -9.48 -15.09
C THR A 250 -16.61 -8.33 -15.22
N VAL A 251 -16.37 -7.45 -16.18
CA VAL A 251 -17.28 -6.34 -16.53
C VAL A 251 -18.19 -6.84 -17.63
N GLN A 252 -19.49 -6.91 -17.33
CA GLN A 252 -20.49 -7.41 -18.27
C GLN A 252 -20.77 -6.41 -19.39
N ASP A 253 -21.40 -6.86 -20.47
CA ASP A 253 -21.83 -5.99 -21.57
C ASP A 253 -22.99 -5.08 -21.14
N TYR A 254 -22.66 -3.90 -20.63
CA TYR A 254 -23.65 -2.92 -20.20
C TYR A 254 -24.22 -2.08 -21.35
N GLU A 255 -23.65 -2.15 -22.56
CA GLU A 255 -24.13 -1.38 -23.71
C GLU A 255 -25.44 -1.96 -24.26
N ASN A 256 -25.64 -3.27 -24.10
CA ASN A 256 -26.82 -3.99 -24.60
C ASN A 256 -27.83 -4.36 -23.51
N GLY A 257 -27.63 -3.87 -22.28
CA GLY A 257 -28.49 -4.09 -21.12
C GLY A 257 -27.74 -4.68 -19.94
N PHE A 258 -28.41 -4.91 -18.81
CA PHE A 258 -27.77 -5.51 -17.64
C PHE A 258 -28.79 -6.32 -16.84
N ASN A 259 -28.30 -7.22 -15.99
CA ASN A 259 -29.07 -7.90 -14.95
C ASN A 259 -28.32 -7.83 -13.62
N PHE A 260 -29.08 -7.96 -12.54
CA PHE A 260 -28.53 -7.97 -11.19
C PHE A 260 -29.23 -9.05 -10.36
N LEU A 261 -28.53 -9.53 -9.33
CA LEU A 261 -29.13 -10.37 -8.29
C LEU A 261 -29.59 -9.50 -7.13
N LEU A 262 -30.64 -9.91 -6.45
CA LEU A 262 -31.11 -9.31 -5.20
C LEU A 262 -31.06 -10.37 -4.10
N ALA A 263 -30.29 -10.11 -3.05
CA ALA A 263 -30.25 -10.92 -1.84
C ALA A 263 -30.80 -10.09 -0.67
N GLY A 264 -31.71 -10.67 0.09
CA GLY A 264 -32.11 -10.16 1.40
C GLY A 264 -31.66 -11.13 2.48
N ASP A 265 -31.28 -10.57 3.63
CA ASP A 265 -31.14 -11.32 4.87
C ASP A 265 -30.15 -12.52 4.81
N PRO A 266 -28.92 -12.40 4.27
CA PRO A 266 -27.88 -13.42 4.50
C PRO A 266 -27.68 -13.70 6.00
N GLN A 267 -27.78 -12.64 6.81
CA GLN A 267 -27.85 -12.58 8.27
C GLN A 267 -26.94 -13.59 8.97
N ILE A 268 -25.64 -13.56 8.62
CA ILE A 268 -24.65 -14.50 9.11
C ILE A 268 -24.59 -14.46 10.64
N GLY A 269 -24.81 -15.60 11.29
CA GLY A 269 -24.81 -15.73 12.74
C GLY A 269 -26.19 -15.63 13.40
N ALA A 270 -27.28 -15.59 12.62
CA ALA A 270 -28.65 -15.71 13.13
C ALA A 270 -28.96 -17.13 13.62
N GLY A 271 -28.45 -18.14 12.90
CA GLY A 271 -28.44 -19.53 13.34
C GLY A 271 -27.12 -19.84 14.02
N SER A 272 -26.16 -20.32 13.24
CA SER A 272 -24.76 -20.43 13.68
C SER A 272 -23.86 -19.92 12.58
N THR A 273 -22.79 -19.22 12.94
CA THR A 273 -21.89 -18.59 11.96
C THR A 273 -21.42 -19.59 10.90
N ASP A 274 -20.97 -20.79 11.30
CA ASP A 274 -20.48 -21.81 10.35
C ASP A 274 -21.55 -22.34 9.39
N THR A 275 -22.79 -22.53 9.86
CA THR A 275 -23.88 -23.02 9.00
C THR A 275 -24.37 -21.95 8.05
N ASP A 276 -24.45 -20.72 8.53
CA ASP A 276 -24.98 -19.58 7.78
C ASP A 276 -23.98 -19.20 6.67
N ILE A 277 -22.67 -19.24 6.96
CA ILE A 277 -21.60 -19.08 5.96
C ILE A 277 -21.75 -20.11 4.84
N LYS A 278 -21.90 -21.40 5.17
CA LYS A 278 -22.06 -22.46 4.15
C LYS A 278 -23.32 -22.27 3.33
N GLY A 279 -24.42 -21.87 3.97
CA GLY A 279 -25.68 -21.57 3.29
C GLY A 279 -25.54 -20.42 2.31
N TRP A 280 -24.87 -19.35 2.73
CA TRP A 280 -24.61 -18.18 1.90
C TRP A 280 -23.69 -18.47 0.72
N GLN A 281 -22.57 -19.18 0.95
CA GLN A 281 -21.69 -19.66 -0.11
C GLN A 281 -22.43 -20.50 -1.15
N ASN A 282 -23.23 -21.48 -0.71
CA ASN A 282 -24.02 -22.31 -1.62
C ASN A 282 -25.07 -21.50 -2.41
N THR A 283 -25.62 -20.46 -1.80
CA THR A 283 -26.59 -19.56 -2.45
C THR A 283 -25.91 -18.78 -3.57
N MET A 284 -24.76 -18.17 -3.29
CA MET A 284 -23.97 -17.42 -4.27
C MET A 284 -23.47 -18.30 -5.41
N GLU A 285 -22.92 -19.48 -5.10
CA GLU A 285 -22.48 -20.44 -6.12
C GLU A 285 -23.65 -20.87 -7.03
N THR A 286 -24.81 -21.17 -6.43
CA THR A 286 -26.01 -21.57 -7.19
C THR A 286 -26.51 -20.43 -8.08
N ALA A 287 -26.56 -19.21 -7.54
CA ALA A 287 -27.05 -18.04 -8.26
C ALA A 287 -26.15 -17.69 -9.44
N MET A 288 -24.83 -17.61 -9.22
CA MET A 288 -23.87 -17.29 -10.29
C MET A 288 -23.78 -18.39 -11.35
N LYS A 289 -23.98 -19.65 -10.98
CA LYS A 289 -24.10 -20.74 -11.95
C LYS A 289 -25.36 -20.64 -12.80
N ALA A 290 -26.47 -20.17 -12.23
CA ALA A 290 -27.73 -20.00 -12.95
C ALA A 290 -27.76 -18.73 -13.81
N PHE A 291 -27.08 -17.68 -13.36
CA PHE A 291 -27.07 -16.35 -13.96
C PHE A 291 -25.62 -15.83 -14.12
N PRO A 292 -24.79 -16.46 -14.97
CA PRO A 292 -23.37 -16.10 -15.09
C PRO A 292 -23.13 -14.68 -15.61
N GLU A 293 -24.10 -14.10 -16.32
CA GLU A 293 -24.02 -12.74 -16.89
C GLU A 293 -24.39 -11.65 -15.87
N THR A 294 -24.64 -11.98 -14.60
CA THR A 294 -24.99 -11.00 -13.55
C THR A 294 -23.92 -9.90 -13.44
N SER A 295 -24.35 -8.64 -13.56
CA SER A 295 -23.47 -7.47 -13.52
C SER A 295 -23.11 -7.03 -12.10
N PHE A 296 -24.04 -7.12 -11.16
CA PHE A 296 -23.81 -6.80 -9.75
C PHE A 296 -24.85 -7.46 -8.83
N LEU A 297 -24.56 -7.49 -7.52
CA LEU A 297 -25.48 -7.88 -6.46
C LEU A 297 -26.06 -6.64 -5.78
N ILE A 298 -27.36 -6.62 -5.49
CA ILE A 298 -27.95 -5.75 -4.48
C ILE A 298 -28.19 -6.59 -3.22
N SER A 299 -27.61 -6.18 -2.10
CA SER A 299 -27.96 -6.72 -0.77
C SER A 299 -28.92 -5.76 -0.08
N ALA A 300 -30.11 -6.26 0.27
CA ALA A 300 -31.19 -5.45 0.85
C ALA A 300 -31.01 -5.09 2.33
N GLY A 301 -29.94 -5.55 2.99
CA GLY A 301 -29.73 -5.41 4.43
C GLY A 301 -29.57 -6.74 5.13
N ASP A 302 -29.20 -6.65 6.41
CA ASP A 302 -28.99 -7.75 7.34
C ASP A 302 -27.95 -8.74 6.80
N GLN A 303 -26.75 -8.24 6.52
CA GLN A 303 -25.62 -9.08 6.10
C GLN A 303 -25.17 -9.98 7.25
N VAL A 304 -25.13 -9.41 8.45
CA VAL A 304 -24.72 -10.09 9.69
C VAL A 304 -25.83 -10.05 10.72
N ASN A 305 -25.74 -10.89 11.75
CA ASN A 305 -26.69 -10.87 12.87
C ASN A 305 -26.29 -9.89 13.98
N THR A 306 -24.99 -9.61 14.13
CA THR A 306 -24.42 -8.74 15.16
C THR A 306 -23.48 -7.73 14.51
N ALA A 307 -23.90 -6.46 14.48
CA ALA A 307 -23.20 -5.36 13.82
C ALA A 307 -21.70 -5.24 14.11
N SER A 308 -21.18 -5.66 15.28
CA SER A 308 -19.76 -5.55 15.62
C SER A 308 -18.95 -6.83 15.46
N ASN A 309 -19.53 -7.88 14.87
CA ASN A 309 -18.89 -9.20 14.80
C ASN A 309 -18.10 -9.41 13.50
N GLU A 310 -16.79 -9.22 13.57
CA GLU A 310 -15.86 -9.40 12.44
C GLU A 310 -15.92 -10.81 11.82
N THR A 311 -16.17 -11.85 12.62
CA THR A 311 -16.26 -13.22 12.08
C THR A 311 -17.51 -13.40 11.22
N GLN A 312 -18.61 -12.71 11.54
CA GLN A 312 -19.82 -12.75 10.73
C GLN A 312 -19.63 -12.00 9.40
N TYR A 313 -18.94 -10.85 9.41
CA TYR A 313 -18.62 -10.12 8.18
C TYR A 313 -17.63 -10.87 7.30
N ALA A 314 -16.57 -11.44 7.87
CA ALA A 314 -15.66 -12.33 7.14
C ALA A 314 -16.43 -13.51 6.52
N GLY A 315 -17.45 -14.01 7.22
CA GLY A 315 -18.37 -15.02 6.72
C GLY A 315 -19.23 -14.56 5.55
N TYR A 316 -19.82 -13.37 5.63
CA TYR A 316 -20.62 -12.75 4.57
C TYR A 316 -19.80 -12.53 3.29
N LEU A 317 -18.54 -12.11 3.43
CA LEU A 317 -17.62 -11.87 2.31
C LEU A 317 -16.96 -13.12 1.75
N SER A 318 -17.08 -14.27 2.43
CA SER A 318 -16.38 -15.50 2.07
C SER A 318 -16.75 -16.16 0.72
N PRO A 319 -17.94 -15.94 0.10
CA PRO A 319 -18.19 -16.46 -1.23
C PRO A 319 -17.20 -15.89 -2.26
N LYS A 320 -16.47 -16.77 -2.94
CA LYS A 320 -15.49 -16.38 -3.98
C LYS A 320 -16.12 -15.56 -5.10
N GLU A 321 -17.42 -15.73 -5.35
CA GLU A 321 -18.17 -14.97 -6.33
C GLU A 321 -18.15 -13.47 -6.03
N LEU A 322 -18.13 -13.07 -4.75
CA LEU A 322 -18.07 -11.67 -4.33
C LEU A 322 -16.69 -11.03 -4.56
N LEU A 323 -15.66 -11.83 -4.86
CA LEU A 323 -14.35 -11.32 -5.30
C LEU A 323 -14.35 -10.92 -6.78
N SER A 324 -15.39 -11.29 -7.55
CA SER A 324 -15.53 -10.92 -8.97
C SER A 324 -16.83 -10.15 -9.27
N LEU A 325 -17.77 -10.10 -8.33
CA LEU A 325 -19.08 -9.48 -8.48
C LEU A 325 -19.21 -8.27 -7.56
N PRO A 326 -19.26 -7.04 -8.11
CA PRO A 326 -19.55 -5.84 -7.31
C PRO A 326 -20.90 -5.93 -6.59
N ALA A 327 -20.94 -5.45 -5.35
CA ALA A 327 -22.15 -5.42 -4.54
C ALA A 327 -22.55 -3.98 -4.14
N ALA A 328 -23.84 -3.68 -4.24
CA ALA A 328 -24.48 -2.54 -3.62
C ALA A 328 -25.16 -3.02 -2.33
N VAL A 329 -24.66 -2.60 -1.18
CA VAL A 329 -25.07 -3.12 0.13
C VAL A 329 -25.85 -2.05 0.89
N ASN A 330 -27.08 -2.37 1.28
CA ASN A 330 -27.88 -1.55 2.19
C ASN A 330 -27.62 -1.96 3.64
N VAL A 331 -27.72 -1.00 4.56
CA VAL A 331 -27.66 -1.24 6.01
C VAL A 331 -29.03 -1.68 6.51
N GLY A 332 -29.13 -2.90 7.03
CA GLY A 332 -30.29 -3.42 7.73
C GLY A 332 -30.26 -3.09 9.22
N ASN A 333 -31.26 -3.57 9.96
CA ASN A 333 -31.34 -3.31 11.40
C ASN A 333 -30.36 -4.13 12.23
N HIS A 334 -29.79 -5.21 11.67
CA HIS A 334 -28.74 -6.00 12.35
C HIS A 334 -27.32 -5.52 12.05
N ASP A 335 -27.12 -4.77 10.96
CA ASP A 335 -25.83 -4.19 10.59
C ASP A 335 -25.60 -2.84 11.29
N ALA A 336 -26.68 -2.17 11.70
CA ALA A 336 -26.64 -0.88 12.36
C ALA A 336 -26.00 -0.94 13.76
N GLY A 337 -25.14 0.04 14.07
CA GLY A 337 -24.59 0.24 15.42
C GLY A 337 -23.10 -0.07 15.57
N SER A 338 -22.40 -0.37 14.48
CA SER A 338 -20.94 -0.45 14.40
C SER A 338 -20.46 0.11 13.07
N SER A 339 -19.16 0.44 12.99
CA SER A 339 -18.44 0.69 11.74
C SER A 339 -17.63 -0.54 11.29
N ALA A 340 -17.93 -1.72 11.87
CA ALA A 340 -17.46 -2.98 11.32
C ALA A 340 -18.18 -3.17 9.99
N TYR A 341 -17.38 -3.21 8.93
CA TYR A 341 -17.78 -3.20 7.52
C TYR A 341 -18.38 -1.88 7.02
#